data_AF-A0A4R5M9G5-F1
#
_entry.id   AF-A0A4R5M9G5-F1
#
_cell.length_a   1.000
_cell.length_b   1.000
_cell.length_c   1.000
_cell.angle_alpha   90.00
_cell.angle_beta   90.00
_cell.angle_gamma   90.00
#
_symmetry.space_group_name_H-M   'P 1'
#
loop_
_entity.id
_entity.type
_entity.pdbx_description
1 polymer ?
#
loop_
_entity_poly.entity_id
_entity_poly.type
_entity_poly.pdbx_seq_one_letter_code
_entity_poly.pdbx_strand_id
1 'polypeptide(L)' 'MNEYLIALARAAGLTIKLDGVIGNQQYMSVTGTLDALRRFGDAYSARLQVERVEAQSTESKI' A
#
# COMPACT_ATOMS: atom_id res chain seq x y z
N MET A 1 -8.33 6.30 6.33
CA MET A 1 -7.72 6.16 4.99
C MET A 1 -6.33 5.57 5.18
N ASN A 2 -5.94 4.55 4.41
CA ASN A 2 -4.59 3.99 4.52
C ASN A 2 -3.62 4.84 3.68
N GLU A 3 -3.22 6.00 4.20
CA GLU A 3 -2.30 6.95 3.54
C GLU A 3 -1.02 6.28 3.03
N TYR A 4 -0.55 5.24 3.74
CA TYR A 4 0.60 4.45 3.32
C TYR A 4 0.38 3.75 1.97
N LEU A 5 -0.78 3.12 1.75
CA LEU A 5 -1.08 2.45 0.48
C LEU A 5 -1.15 3.45 -0.69
N ILE A 6 -1.68 4.65 -0.44
CA ILE A 6 -1.74 5.71 -1.45
C ILE A 6 -0.33 6.20 -1.79
N ALA A 7 0.52 6.43 -0.79
CA ALA A 7 1.91 6.82 -1.00
C ALA A 7 2.69 5.74 -1.75
N LEU A 8 2.50 4.47 -1.40
CA LEU A 8 3.15 3.34 -2.05
C LEU A 8 2.74 3.20 -3.52
N ALA A 9 1.44 3.31 -3.81
CA ALA A 9 0.92 3.28 -5.18
C ALA A 9 1.51 4.41 -6.03
N ARG A 10 1.58 5.64 -5.48
CA ARG A 10 2.20 6.78 -6.17
C ARG A 10 3.69 6.54 -6.42
N ALA A 11 4.43 6.06 -5.42
CA ALA A 11 5.85 5.73 -5.56
C ALA A 11 6.11 4.64 -6.61
N ALA A 12 5.19 3.67 -6.74
CA ALA A 12 5.24 2.63 -7.77
C ALA A 12 4.90 3.13 -9.18
N GLY A 13 4.42 4.37 -9.33
CA GLY A 13 4.03 4.96 -10.61
C GLY A 13 2.57 4.74 -10.99
N LEU A 14 1.71 4.36 -10.03
CA LEU A 14 0.27 4.27 -10.23
C LEU A 14 -0.38 5.64 -10.05
N THR A 15 -1.39 5.92 -10.87
CA THR A 15 -2.24 7.09 -10.76
C THR A 15 -3.44 6.76 -9.88
N ILE A 16 -3.71 7.62 -8.90
CA ILE A 16 -4.87 7.50 -8.02
C ILE A 16 -5.83 8.66 -8.29
N LYS A 17 -7.10 8.31 -8.52
CA LYS A 17 -8.18 9.26 -8.78
C LYS A 17 -9.29 9.07 -7.75
N LEU A 18 -9.72 10.14 -7.09
CA LEU A 18 -10.91 10.16 -6.25
C LEU A 18 -12.14 10.21 -7.16
N ASP A 19 -12.96 9.16 -7.13
CA ASP A 19 -14.18 9.06 -7.92
C ASP A 19 -15.40 9.60 -7.17
N GLY A 20 -15.38 9.59 -5.84
CA GLY A 20 -16.43 10.19 -5.03
C GLY A 20 -16.28 9.96 -3.53
N VAL A 21 -17.09 10.67 -2.75
CA VAL A 21 -17.22 10.48 -1.32
C VAL A 21 -18.71 10.29 -1.01
N ILE A 22 -19.05 9.15 -0.40
CA ILE A 22 -20.42 8.84 0.00
C ILE A 22 -20.40 8.65 1.52
N GLY A 23 -21.05 9.57 2.23
CA GLY A 23 -20.92 9.67 3.69
C GLY A 23 -19.47 9.90 4.10
N ASN A 24 -18.92 9.00 4.92
CA ASN A 24 -17.51 9.03 5.34
C ASN A 24 -16.59 8.12 4.50
N GLN A 25 -17.12 7.48 3.46
CA GLN A 25 -16.37 6.55 2.62
C GLN A 25 -15.89 7.25 1.34
N GLN A 26 -14.60 7.12 1.06
CA GLN A 26 -14.00 7.59 -0.19
C GLN A 26 -13.85 6.42 -1.18
N TYR A 27 -14.19 6.68 -2.43
CA TYR A 27 -14.08 5.74 -3.55
C TYR A 27 -13.00 6.24 -4.49
N MET A 28 -12.00 5.41 -4.77
CA MET A 28 -10.87 5.77 -5.62
C MET A 28 -10.58 4.68 -6.63
N SER A 29 -10.23 5.08 -7.85
CA SER A 29 -9.67 4.23 -8.88
C SER A 29 -8.16 4.37 -8.90
N VAL A 30 -7.48 3.24 -9.13
CA VAL A 30 -6.04 3.16 -9.26
C VAL A 30 -5.73 2.58 -10.64
N THR A 31 -4.94 3.31 -11.43
CA THR A 31 -4.65 2.95 -12.82
C THR A 31 -3.16 3.11 -13.12
N GLY A 32 -2.63 2.33 -14.07
CA GLY A 32 -1.24 2.37 -14.46
C GLY A 32 -0.84 1.18 -15.32
N THR A 33 0.46 1.06 -15.60
CA THR A 33 1.00 -0.08 -16.36
C THR A 33 1.09 -1.34 -15.50
N LEU A 34 1.16 -2.51 -16.13
CA LEU A 34 1.42 -3.76 -15.43
C LEU A 34 2.74 -3.75 -14.66
N ASP A 35 3.76 -3.05 -15.19
CA ASP A 35 5.04 -2.89 -14.52
C ASP A 35 4.94 -2.05 -13.23
N ALA A 36 4.16 -0.97 -13.24
CA ALA A 36 3.85 -0.20 -12.04
C ALA A 36 3.08 -1.04 -11.00
N LEU A 37 2.12 -1.86 -11.45
CA LEU A 37 1.40 -2.79 -10.58
C LEU A 37 2.35 -3.82 -9.94
N ARG A 38 3.29 -4.35 -10.72
CA ARG A 38 4.32 -5.28 -10.22
C ARG A 38 5.18 -4.63 -9.14
N ARG A 39 5.73 -3.43 -9.40
CA ARG A 39 6.55 -2.68 -8.43
C ARG A 39 5.80 -2.42 -7.13
N PHE A 40 4.51 -2.07 -7.23
CA PHE A 40 3.65 -1.90 -6.06
C PHE A 40 3.53 -3.20 -5.25
N GLY A 41 3.25 -4.33 -5.91
CA GLY A 41 3.14 -5.63 -5.26
C GLY A 41 4.44 -6.08 -4.58
N ASP A 42 5.57 -5.85 -5.23
CA ASP A 42 6.91 -6.15 -4.69
C ASP A 42 7.18 -5.30 -3.43
N ALA A 43 6.93 -3.99 -3.50
CA ALA A 43 7.17 -3.07 -2.39
C ALA A 43 6.22 -3.32 -1.20
N TYR A 44 4.95 -3.66 -1.47
CA TYR A 44 3.99 -4.01 -0.45
C TYR A 44 4.37 -5.32 0.27
N SER A 45 4.77 -6.33 -0.51
CA SER A 45 5.20 -7.62 0.03
C SER A 45 6.47 -7.49 0.89
N ALA A 46 7.44 -6.69 0.44
CA ALA A 46 8.64 -6.41 1.21
C ALA A 46 8.30 -5.74 2.55
N ARG A 47 7.35 -4.79 2.57
CA ARG A 47 6.91 -4.14 3.82
C ARG A 47 6.26 -5.13 4.79
N LEU A 48 5.38 -6.00 4.30
CA LEU A 48 4.76 -7.04 5.13
C LEU A 48 5.79 -8.00 5.71
N GLN A 49 6.87 -8.30 4.98
CA GLN A 49 7.97 -9.11 5.51
C GLN A 49 8.71 -8.40 6.64
N VAL A 50 9.00 -7.10 6.49
CA VAL A 50 9.63 -6.31 7.56
C VAL A 50 8.76 -6.31 8.83
N GLU A 51 7.46 -6.05 8.69
CA GLU A 51 6.53 -6.01 9.84
C GLU A 51 6.45 -7.36 10.56
N ARG A 52 6.51 -8.47 9.81
CA ARG A 52 6.55 -9.82 10.40
C ARG A 52 7.84 -10.08 11.17
N VAL A 53 8.98 -9.65 10.65
CA VAL A 53 10.28 -9.80 11.33
C VAL A 53 10.34 -8.94 12.60
N GLU A 54 9.82 -7.71 12.55
CA GLU A 54 9.72 -6.81 13.70
C GLU A 54 8.81 -7.37 14.81
N ALA A 55 7.65 -7.94 14.43
CA ALA A 55 6.74 -8.58 15.37
C ALA A 55 7.37 -9.79 16.08
N GLN A 56 8.04 -10.68 15.32
CA GLN A 56 8.70 -11.87 15.86
C GLN A 56 9.90 -11.54 16.76
N SER A 57 10.61 -10.45 16.47
CA SER A 57 11.73 -9.97 17.29
C SER A 57 11.28 -9.39 18.63
N THR A 58 10.03 -8.91 18.71
CA THR A 58 9.45 -8.33 19.92
C THR A 58 8.95 -9.44 20.88
N GLU A 59 8.42 -10.54 20.35
CA GLU A 59 7.97 -11.69 21.14
C GLU A 59 9.12 -12.51 21.76
N SER A 60 10.29 -12.57 21.10
CA SER A 60 11.45 -13.32 21.62
C SER A 60 12.20 -12.62 22.77
N LYS A 61 11.82 -11.39 23.13
CA LYS A 61 12.51 -10.57 24.14
C LYS A 61 11.77 -10.48 25.49
N ILE A 62 10.68 -11.25 25.66
CA ILE A 62 9.89 -11.34 26.91
C ILE A 62 10.13 -12.70 27.57
#